data_AF-A0A820D679-F1
#
_entry.id   AF-A0A820D679-F1
#
_cell.length_a   1.000
_cell.length_b   1.000
_cell.length_c   1.000
_cell.angle_alpha   90.00
_cell.angle_beta   90.00
_cell.angle_gamma   90.00
#
_symmetry.space_group_name_H-M   'P 1'
#
loop_
_entity.id
_entity.type
_entity.pdbx_description
1 polymer ?
#
loop_
_entity_poly.entity_id
_entity_poly.type
_entity_poly.pdbx_seq_one_letter_code
_entity_poly.pdbx_strand_id
1 'polypeptide(L)'
;MSQIREFFKINGPNGIDHLDAIGFVIQNSVNRLTPTQKYIFESILSIFGNDVSSNMFSIITFADGQVPPVLKAIEEVNVPSIKHFKFNNSALFAKNKVNDDEENINIDEMFWKIGISSLKNFFNELSKVEAISLTLTKEVLNERQRLEVYVQGIQQQMQIALGKLEELKQEMQVFKEHSNNILKNELFTYTISVTKQHKVDLPKGTYVTNCLRCNYTCHYPCGIVKDEEKYRCDAMNRKDPQNAQCTVCPDKCSWNSHINNCYCYTLYQEDEIRTNEDMRQRYLAAKTDSETIQNICEGLKNDFRKTKIKVYGMINCAREAIVRLDQIALKPNPLTIVNYIDLIIESEEQEAKHGWKQRIEHLTEAKKGAGLIQHIKDEEYGDILLQLGDLDYHDNE
;
A
#
# COMPACT_ATOMS: atom_id res chain seq x y z
N MET A 1 11.48 11.21 -2.56
CA MET A 1 10.08 11.58 -2.25
C MET A 1 9.82 11.76 -0.75
N SER A 2 10.42 10.98 0.16
CA SER A 2 10.22 11.10 1.62
C SER A 2 10.42 12.52 2.16
N GLN A 3 11.51 13.20 1.77
CA GLN A 3 11.81 14.58 2.20
C GLN A 3 10.71 15.58 1.81
N ILE A 4 10.11 15.44 0.62
CA ILE A 4 9.01 16.32 0.18
C ILE A 4 7.76 16.08 1.03
N ARG A 5 7.44 14.81 1.32
CA ARG A 5 6.32 14.46 2.21
C ARG A 5 6.55 15.02 3.62
N GLU A 6 7.77 14.92 4.13
CA GLU A 6 8.15 15.43 5.46
C GLU A 6 8.05 16.95 5.53
N PHE A 7 8.51 17.66 4.50
CA PHE A 7 8.41 19.11 4.40
C PHE A 7 6.98 19.62 4.57
N PHE A 8 6.00 18.98 3.93
CA PHE A 8 4.57 19.34 4.08
C PHE A 8 3.93 18.87 5.39
N LYS A 9 4.61 18.03 6.18
CA LYS A 9 4.17 17.58 7.52
C LYS A 9 4.70 18.46 8.65
N ILE A 10 5.63 19.39 8.39
CA ILE A 10 6.16 20.30 9.42
C ILE A 10 5.02 21.22 9.89
N ASN A 11 4.82 21.27 11.21
CA ASN A 11 3.80 22.10 11.85
C ASN A 11 4.41 23.32 12.53
N GLY A 12 3.59 24.34 12.77
CA GLY A 12 3.99 25.54 13.51
C GLY A 12 4.76 26.55 12.64
N PRO A 13 5.56 27.44 13.24
CA PRO A 13 6.11 28.62 12.55
C PRO A 13 7.11 28.30 11.43
N ASN A 14 7.66 27.08 11.42
CA ASN A 14 8.58 26.60 10.38
C ASN A 14 7.87 25.76 9.31
N GLY A 15 6.57 25.52 9.47
CA GLY A 15 5.74 24.77 8.53
C GLY A 15 5.17 25.66 7.43
N ILE A 16 4.58 25.01 6.43
CA ILE A 16 3.80 25.68 5.38
C ILE A 16 2.34 25.27 5.53
N ASP A 17 1.47 26.27 5.57
CA ASP A 17 0.02 26.06 5.67
C ASP A 17 -0.72 26.41 4.38
N HIS A 18 -0.10 27.21 3.51
CA HIS A 18 -0.68 27.66 2.24
C HIS A 18 0.34 27.57 1.11
N LEU A 19 -0.14 27.36 -0.11
CA LEU A 19 0.66 27.29 -1.31
C LEU A 19 0.09 28.22 -2.38
N ASP A 20 0.92 29.13 -2.88
CA ASP A 20 0.51 30.02 -3.99
C ASP A 20 0.59 29.29 -5.34
N ALA A 21 1.65 28.52 -5.56
CA ALA A 21 1.89 27.84 -6.83
C ALA A 21 2.83 26.63 -6.76
N ILE A 22 2.60 25.67 -7.65
CA ILE A 22 3.52 24.59 -8.00
C ILE A 22 3.90 24.74 -9.48
N GLY A 23 5.19 24.91 -9.75
CA GLY A 23 5.72 24.98 -11.11
C GLY A 23 6.42 23.69 -11.53
N PHE A 24 5.90 23.01 -12.54
CA PHE A 24 6.57 21.89 -13.18
C PHE A 24 7.53 22.40 -14.26
N VAL A 25 8.83 22.31 -13.99
CA VAL A 25 9.87 22.76 -14.92
C VAL A 25 10.23 21.65 -15.90
N ILE A 26 10.07 21.90 -17.20
CA ILE A 26 10.35 20.94 -18.26
C ILE A 26 11.02 21.61 -19.47
N GLN A 27 11.83 20.86 -20.22
CA GLN A 27 12.49 21.37 -21.41
C GLN A 27 11.57 21.27 -22.63
N ASN A 28 11.60 22.31 -23.48
CA ASN A 28 10.81 22.44 -24.70
C ASN A 28 10.96 21.24 -25.66
N SER A 29 12.17 20.71 -25.81
CA SER A 29 12.51 19.65 -26.76
C SER A 29 12.04 18.25 -26.35
N VAL A 30 11.40 18.10 -25.19
CA VAL A 30 10.92 16.81 -24.68
C VAL A 30 9.63 16.43 -25.40
N ASN A 31 9.75 15.67 -26.47
CA ASN A 31 8.59 15.26 -27.28
C ASN A 31 7.78 14.11 -26.67
N ARG A 32 8.39 13.33 -25.76
CA ARG A 32 7.75 12.25 -24.98
C ARG A 32 8.42 12.14 -23.62
N LEU A 33 7.61 11.96 -22.58
CA LEU A 33 8.12 11.66 -21.25
C LEU A 33 8.58 10.20 -21.18
N THR A 34 9.78 9.98 -20.66
CA THR A 34 10.29 8.65 -20.33
C THR A 34 9.46 8.01 -19.21
N PRO A 35 9.42 6.68 -19.08
CA PRO A 35 8.73 6.01 -17.97
C PRO A 35 9.13 6.56 -16.59
N THR A 36 10.41 6.85 -16.40
CA THR A 36 10.93 7.47 -15.16
C THR A 36 10.37 8.86 -14.92
N GLN A 37 10.30 9.70 -15.95
CA GLN A 37 9.69 11.03 -15.82
C GLN A 37 8.21 10.92 -15.49
N LYS A 38 7.46 10.05 -16.19
CA LYS A 38 6.03 9.81 -15.90
C LYS A 38 5.82 9.41 -14.43
N TYR A 39 6.61 8.45 -13.95
CA TYR A 39 6.58 8.02 -12.54
C TYR A 39 6.87 9.17 -11.56
N ILE A 40 7.84 10.05 -11.85
CA ILE A 40 8.15 11.20 -11.00
C ILE A 40 6.97 12.18 -10.96
N PHE A 41 6.37 12.50 -12.11
CA PHE A 41 5.19 13.37 -12.16
C PHE A 41 4.04 12.79 -11.35
N GLU A 42 3.69 11.52 -11.59
CA GLU A 42 2.63 10.83 -10.86
C GLU A 42 2.91 10.79 -9.36
N SER A 43 4.15 10.50 -8.96
CA SER A 43 4.57 10.45 -7.56
C SER A 43 4.46 11.81 -6.87
N ILE A 44 4.83 12.91 -7.53
CA ILE A 44 4.68 14.27 -6.98
C ILE A 44 3.20 14.64 -6.87
N LEU A 45 2.42 14.42 -7.93
CA LEU A 45 0.99 14.73 -7.95
C LEU A 45 0.25 13.94 -6.87
N SER A 46 0.65 12.70 -6.59
CA SER A 46 0.05 11.84 -5.57
C SER A 46 0.15 12.39 -4.13
N ILE A 47 1.04 13.36 -3.88
CA ILE A 47 1.24 14.00 -2.58
C ILE A 47 0.12 15.00 -2.27
N PHE A 48 -0.38 15.69 -3.29
CA PHE A 48 -1.28 16.82 -3.14
C PHE A 48 -2.74 16.40 -3.08
N GLY A 49 -3.54 17.19 -2.37
CA GLY A 49 -5.00 17.14 -2.45
C GLY A 49 -5.49 17.50 -3.85
N ASN A 50 -6.67 17.01 -4.22
CA ASN A 50 -7.30 17.28 -5.52
C ASN A 50 -7.63 18.77 -5.76
N ASP A 51 -7.68 19.56 -4.69
CA ASP A 51 -7.89 21.00 -4.67
C ASP A 51 -6.70 21.78 -5.26
N VAL A 52 -5.47 21.25 -5.16
CA VAL A 52 -4.24 21.95 -5.60
C VAL A 52 -4.12 22.11 -7.12
N SER A 53 -4.96 21.43 -7.90
CA SER A 53 -4.95 21.51 -9.37
C SER A 53 -5.04 22.95 -9.90
N SER A 54 -5.75 23.84 -9.20
CA SER A 54 -5.90 25.27 -9.53
C SER A 54 -4.69 26.13 -9.19
N ASN A 55 -3.58 25.56 -8.75
CA ASN A 55 -2.35 26.29 -8.41
C ASN A 55 -1.13 25.70 -9.15
N MET A 56 -1.36 24.88 -10.18
CA MET A 56 -0.29 24.21 -10.94
C MET A 56 0.01 24.91 -12.27
N PHE A 57 1.30 25.06 -12.56
CA PHE A 57 1.82 25.75 -13.73
C PHE A 57 2.87 24.91 -14.45
N SER A 58 2.85 24.96 -15.79
CA SER A 58 3.90 24.36 -16.60
C SER A 58 4.95 25.42 -16.95
N ILE A 59 6.20 25.22 -16.52
CA ILE A 59 7.33 26.12 -16.76
C ILE A 59 8.21 25.47 -17.83
N ILE A 60 8.08 25.95 -19.06
CA ILE A 60 8.76 25.38 -20.23
C ILE A 60 10.04 26.17 -20.49
N THR A 61 11.17 25.53 -20.25
CA THR A 61 12.52 26.08 -20.45
C THR A 61 13.06 25.73 -21.84
N PHE A 62 14.03 26.50 -22.31
CA PHE A 62 14.59 26.36 -23.68
C PHE A 62 13.50 26.52 -24.77
N ALA A 63 12.42 27.22 -24.43
CA ALA A 63 11.36 27.52 -25.35
C ALA A 63 11.67 28.81 -26.09
N ASP A 64 11.48 28.78 -27.41
CA ASP A 64 11.53 29.96 -28.25
C ASP A 64 10.10 30.52 -28.47
N GLY A 65 9.93 31.32 -29.52
CA GLY A 65 8.63 31.89 -29.89
C GLY A 65 7.59 30.86 -30.31
N GLN A 66 7.97 29.64 -30.69
CA GLN A 66 7.06 28.63 -31.24
C GLN A 66 6.21 27.93 -30.16
N VAL A 67 5.22 27.16 -30.61
CA VAL A 67 4.39 26.33 -29.73
C VAL A 67 5.24 25.16 -29.23
N PRO A 68 5.44 25.00 -27.92
CA PRO A 68 6.29 23.95 -27.38
C PRO A 68 5.77 22.54 -27.69
N PRO A 69 6.54 21.65 -28.34
CA PRO A 69 6.09 20.28 -28.62
C PRO A 69 5.88 19.47 -27.33
N VAL A 70 6.56 19.84 -26.25
CA VAL A 70 6.40 19.23 -24.92
C VAL A 70 4.99 19.33 -24.35
N LEU A 71 4.15 20.27 -24.81
CA LEU A 71 2.77 20.38 -24.34
C LEU A 71 1.99 19.06 -24.57
N LYS A 72 2.22 18.39 -25.70
CA LYS A 72 1.63 17.08 -25.99
C LYS A 72 2.09 16.00 -24.99
N ALA A 73 3.35 16.04 -24.61
CA ALA A 73 3.91 15.08 -23.66
C ALA A 73 3.39 15.30 -22.22
N ILE A 74 3.08 16.54 -21.85
CA ILE A 74 2.45 16.88 -20.56
C ILE A 74 0.98 16.45 -20.54
N GLU A 75 0.26 16.69 -21.64
CA GLU A 75 -1.14 16.26 -21.82
C GLU A 75 -1.26 14.73 -21.67
N GLU A 76 -0.34 13.95 -22.22
CA GLU A 76 -0.34 12.47 -22.07
C GLU A 76 -0.32 11.99 -20.60
N VAL A 77 0.26 12.75 -19.68
CA VAL A 77 0.37 12.39 -18.26
C VAL A 77 -0.76 13.00 -17.42
N ASN A 78 -1.63 13.80 -18.06
CA ASN A 78 -2.73 14.51 -17.41
C ASN A 78 -2.24 15.30 -16.19
N VAL A 79 -1.13 16.03 -16.34
CA VAL A 79 -0.65 16.96 -15.31
C VAL A 79 -1.58 18.16 -15.29
N PRO A 80 -2.28 18.45 -14.18
CA PRO A 80 -3.11 19.65 -14.07
C PRO A 80 -2.23 20.89 -14.28
N SER A 81 -2.64 21.78 -15.17
CA SER A 81 -1.90 23.00 -15.45
C SER A 81 -2.86 24.08 -15.90
N ILE A 82 -2.96 25.16 -15.14
CA ILE A 82 -3.82 26.31 -15.48
C ILE A 82 -3.28 26.99 -16.74
N LYS A 83 -1.96 27.21 -16.75
CA LYS A 83 -1.24 27.93 -17.80
C LYS A 83 0.17 27.39 -17.95
N HIS A 84 0.68 27.49 -19.17
CA HIS A 84 2.09 27.24 -19.45
C HIS A 84 2.80 28.57 -19.70
N PHE A 85 4.05 28.64 -19.24
CA PHE A 85 4.92 29.80 -19.42
C PHE A 85 6.21 29.36 -20.09
N LYS A 86 6.65 30.14 -21.07
CA LYS A 86 7.83 29.85 -21.88
C LYS A 86 8.99 30.71 -21.43
N PHE A 87 10.11 30.08 -21.12
CA PHE A 87 11.32 30.74 -20.69
C PHE A 87 12.47 30.37 -21.63
N ASN A 88 13.00 31.40 -22.28
CA ASN A 88 14.28 31.29 -22.96
C ASN A 88 15.39 31.65 -21.96
N ASN A 89 16.19 30.64 -21.62
CA ASN A 89 17.25 30.78 -20.61
C ASN A 89 18.63 30.99 -21.25
N SER A 90 18.73 31.17 -22.58
CA SER A 90 20.01 31.32 -23.29
C SER A 90 20.84 32.49 -22.75
N ALA A 91 20.20 33.63 -22.49
CA ALA A 91 20.84 34.82 -21.98
C ALA A 91 21.38 34.68 -20.55
N LEU A 92 20.86 33.76 -19.72
CA LEU A 92 21.36 33.51 -18.36
C LEU A 92 22.76 32.89 -18.35
N PHE A 93 23.12 32.20 -19.43
CA PHE A 93 24.41 31.51 -19.58
C PHE A 93 25.34 32.22 -20.59
N ALA A 94 24.93 33.37 -21.12
CA ALA A 94 25.74 34.17 -22.03
C ALA A 94 26.97 34.73 -21.30
N LYS A 95 28.12 34.72 -21.97
CA LYS A 95 29.32 35.41 -21.46
C LYS A 95 29.18 36.88 -21.81
N ASN A 96 29.13 37.75 -20.80
CA ASN A 96 29.22 39.20 -21.00
C ASN A 96 30.61 39.54 -21.59
N LYS A 97 30.73 39.51 -22.92
CA LYS A 97 31.92 39.97 -23.62
C LYS A 97 31.87 41.49 -23.67
N VAL A 98 32.81 42.15 -23.00
CA VAL A 98 32.86 43.61 -22.89
C VAL A 98 33.62 44.25 -24.08
N ASN A 99 34.23 43.46 -24.97
CA ASN A 99 35.16 44.02 -25.97
C ASN A 99 34.76 43.69 -27.43
N ASP A 100 34.48 44.78 -28.15
CA ASP A 100 34.80 45.10 -29.55
C ASP A 100 34.80 43.96 -30.58
N ASP A 101 33.63 43.68 -31.14
CA ASP A 101 33.49 43.33 -32.56
C ASP A 101 32.08 43.78 -33.01
N GLU A 102 32.03 44.84 -33.82
CA GLU A 102 30.86 45.61 -34.29
C GLU A 102 29.88 44.86 -35.22
N GLU A 103 29.81 43.53 -35.17
CA GLU A 103 28.88 42.75 -36.02
C GLU A 103 28.12 41.62 -35.29
N ASN A 104 28.17 41.56 -33.97
CA ASN A 104 27.20 40.73 -33.24
C ASN A 104 25.97 41.58 -32.91
N ILE A 105 24.90 41.42 -33.71
CA ILE A 105 23.54 41.75 -33.30
C ILE A 105 23.41 41.34 -31.83
N ASN A 106 22.99 42.24 -30.94
CA ASN A 106 22.92 42.00 -29.49
C ASN A 106 21.79 41.02 -29.15
N ILE A 107 21.93 39.80 -29.65
CA ILE A 107 21.02 38.67 -29.60
C ILE A 107 20.84 38.25 -28.13
N ASP A 108 21.90 38.35 -27.32
CA ASP A 108 21.85 38.07 -25.89
C ASP A 108 20.98 39.10 -25.14
N GLU A 109 21.07 40.40 -25.45
CA GLU A 109 20.16 41.41 -24.89
C GLU A 109 18.71 41.17 -25.36
N MET A 110 18.51 40.77 -26.62
CA MET A 110 17.18 40.42 -27.13
C MET A 110 16.59 39.22 -26.37
N PHE A 111 17.37 38.16 -26.18
CA PHE A 111 16.95 36.99 -25.39
C PHE A 111 16.72 37.33 -23.92
N TRP A 112 17.52 38.24 -23.35
CA TRP A 112 17.29 38.75 -21.99
C TRP A 112 15.95 39.49 -21.87
N LYS A 113 15.65 40.39 -22.81
CA LYS A 113 14.36 41.11 -22.85
C LYS A 113 13.18 40.15 -22.99
N ILE A 114 13.31 39.10 -23.82
CA ILE A 114 12.30 38.04 -23.94
C ILE A 114 12.13 37.31 -22.60
N GLY A 115 13.23 36.89 -21.96
CA GLY A 115 13.19 36.20 -20.67
C GLY A 115 12.54 37.03 -19.56
N ILE A 116 12.89 38.31 -19.45
CA ILE A 116 12.29 39.24 -18.48
C ILE A 116 10.80 39.46 -18.77
N SER A 117 10.41 39.58 -20.03
CA SER A 117 9.00 39.69 -20.41
C SER A 117 8.20 38.45 -20.01
N SER A 118 8.77 37.26 -20.21
CA SER A 118 8.17 35.99 -19.76
C SER A 118 8.03 35.92 -18.24
N LEU A 119 9.05 36.34 -17.48
CA LEU A 119 8.99 36.40 -16.02
C LEU A 119 7.90 37.38 -15.55
N LYS A 120 7.84 38.59 -16.12
CA LYS A 120 6.79 39.56 -15.80
C LYS A 120 5.40 38.99 -16.05
N ASN A 121 5.20 38.31 -17.19
CA ASN A 121 3.93 37.67 -17.49
C ASN A 121 3.59 36.56 -16.47
N PHE A 122 4.56 35.71 -16.13
CA PHE A 122 4.37 34.68 -15.11
C PHE A 122 3.96 35.27 -13.75
N PHE A 123 4.69 36.27 -13.25
CA PHE A 123 4.37 36.88 -11.96
C PHE A 123 3.05 37.68 -11.97
N ASN A 124 2.69 38.31 -13.10
CA ASN A 124 1.39 38.97 -13.25
C ASN A 124 0.22 37.98 -13.23
N GLU A 125 0.41 36.77 -13.74
CA GLU A 125 -0.59 35.71 -13.65
C GLU A 125 -0.60 35.08 -12.26
N LEU A 126 0.57 34.82 -11.67
CA LEU A 126 0.70 34.30 -10.31
C LEU A 126 0.03 35.22 -9.28
N SER A 127 0.13 36.54 -9.43
CA SER A 127 -0.50 37.49 -8.51
C SER A 127 -2.04 37.47 -8.52
N LYS A 128 -2.65 36.79 -9.50
CA LYS A 128 -4.12 36.62 -9.60
C LYS A 128 -4.59 35.31 -8.98
N VAL A 129 -3.67 34.44 -8.59
CA VAL A 129 -3.95 33.10 -8.07
C VAL A 129 -4.20 33.22 -6.58
N GLU A 130 -5.28 32.62 -6.11
CA GLU A 130 -5.57 32.54 -4.68
C GLU A 130 -4.73 31.43 -4.04
N ALA A 131 -4.12 31.71 -2.90
CA ALA A 131 -3.33 30.74 -2.16
C ALA A 131 -4.24 29.61 -1.65
N ILE A 132 -3.80 28.36 -1.85
CA ILE A 132 -4.57 27.20 -1.41
C ILE A 132 -4.09 26.68 -0.06
N SER A 133 -5.02 26.32 0.82
CA SER A 133 -4.68 25.69 2.10
C SER A 133 -4.12 24.27 1.86
N LEU A 134 -3.05 23.92 2.58
CA LEU A 134 -2.48 22.58 2.55
C LEU A 134 -3.23 21.58 3.43
N THR A 135 -4.40 21.92 3.96
CA THR A 135 -5.20 21.05 4.84
C THR A 135 -5.51 19.71 4.17
N LEU A 136 -6.03 19.71 2.94
CA LEU A 136 -6.34 18.46 2.22
C LEU A 136 -5.07 17.67 1.88
N THR A 137 -3.99 18.34 1.49
CA THR A 137 -2.68 17.71 1.26
C THR A 137 -2.16 17.02 2.53
N LYS A 138 -2.28 17.66 3.71
CA LYS A 138 -1.92 17.05 5.00
C LYS A 138 -2.82 15.85 5.32
N GLU A 139 -4.10 15.89 4.99
CA GLU A 139 -5.02 14.76 5.13
C GLU A 139 -4.60 13.58 4.23
N VAL A 140 -4.32 13.82 2.94
CA VAL A 140 -3.80 12.82 1.99
C VAL A 140 -2.55 12.15 2.54
N LEU A 141 -1.59 12.94 3.02
CA LEU A 141 -0.32 12.43 3.56
C LEU A 141 -0.51 11.59 4.84
N ASN A 142 -1.44 11.98 5.70
CA ASN A 142 -1.75 11.23 6.92
C ASN A 142 -2.49 9.93 6.60
N GLU A 143 -3.47 9.97 5.69
CA GLU A 143 -4.23 8.80 5.29
C GLU A 143 -3.33 7.78 4.59
N ARG A 144 -2.42 8.22 3.70
CA ARG A 144 -1.39 7.36 3.11
C ARG A 144 -0.54 6.65 4.16
N GLN A 145 -0.05 7.38 5.16
CA GLN A 145 0.75 6.78 6.23
C GLN A 145 -0.02 5.69 6.98
N ARG A 146 -1.29 5.95 7.32
CA ARG A 146 -2.14 4.95 8.00
C ARG A 146 -2.41 3.74 7.13
N LEU A 147 -2.64 3.95 5.84
CA LEU A 147 -2.89 2.86 4.93
C LEU A 147 -1.64 2.03 4.67
N GLU A 148 -0.46 2.65 4.58
CA GLU A 148 0.82 1.93 4.53
C GLU A 148 0.96 1.00 5.76
N VAL A 149 0.69 1.52 6.96
CA VAL A 149 0.72 0.72 8.21
C VAL A 149 -0.36 -0.36 8.23
N TYR A 150 -1.56 -0.03 7.78
CA TYR A 150 -2.69 -0.97 7.71
C TYR A 150 -2.40 -2.12 6.74
N VAL A 151 -1.88 -1.81 5.55
CA VAL A 151 -1.53 -2.77 4.50
C VAL A 151 -0.40 -3.69 4.96
N GLN A 152 0.67 -3.15 5.58
CA GLN A 152 1.73 -3.96 6.18
C GLN A 152 1.18 -4.93 7.24
N GLY A 153 0.28 -4.43 8.09
CA GLY A 153 -0.42 -5.25 9.09
C GLY A 153 -1.29 -6.34 8.46
N ILE A 154 -2.07 -6.01 7.43
CA ILE A 154 -2.87 -7.00 6.69
C ILE A 154 -1.96 -8.06 6.07
N GLN A 155 -0.83 -7.66 5.45
CA GLN A 155 0.08 -8.60 4.80
C GLN A 155 0.57 -9.68 5.76
N GLN A 156 0.98 -9.31 6.97
CA GLN A 156 1.41 -10.30 7.97
C GLN A 156 0.25 -11.18 8.45
N GLN A 157 -0.97 -10.65 8.62
CA GLN A 157 -2.14 -11.50 8.92
C GLN A 157 -2.47 -12.46 7.77
N MET A 158 -2.32 -12.00 6.54
CA MET A 158 -2.58 -12.77 5.35
C MET A 158 -1.57 -13.91 5.22
N GLN A 159 -0.30 -13.69 5.53
CA GLN A 159 0.71 -14.75 5.62
C GLN A 159 0.35 -15.82 6.67
N ILE A 160 -0.16 -15.41 7.85
CA ILE A 160 -0.63 -16.35 8.88
C ILE A 160 -1.82 -17.17 8.35
N ALA A 161 -2.79 -16.51 7.70
CA ALA A 161 -3.97 -17.18 7.17
C ALA A 161 -3.64 -18.14 6.01
N LEU A 162 -2.73 -17.74 5.10
CA LEU A 162 -2.24 -18.59 4.02
C LEU A 162 -1.46 -19.80 4.55
N GLY A 163 -0.60 -19.59 5.55
CA GLY A 163 0.07 -20.69 6.26
C GLY A 163 -0.92 -21.63 6.92
N LYS A 164 -2.03 -21.12 7.47
CA LYS A 164 -3.10 -21.95 8.04
C LYS A 164 -3.86 -22.74 6.98
N LEU A 165 -4.12 -22.17 5.80
CA LEU A 165 -4.72 -22.91 4.68
C LEU A 165 -3.82 -24.07 4.24
N GLU A 166 -2.52 -23.81 4.16
CA GLU A 166 -1.53 -24.84 3.83
C GLU A 166 -1.51 -25.96 4.87
N GLU A 167 -1.48 -25.61 6.16
CA GLU A 167 -1.58 -26.57 7.26
C GLU A 167 -2.86 -27.43 7.10
N LEU A 168 -4.02 -26.82 6.94
CA LEU A 168 -5.29 -27.54 6.79
C LEU A 168 -5.31 -28.47 5.56
N LYS A 169 -4.70 -28.05 4.44
CA LYS A 169 -4.59 -28.86 3.21
C LYS A 169 -3.69 -30.09 3.45
N GLN A 170 -2.57 -29.92 4.16
CA GLN A 170 -1.71 -31.04 4.58
C GLN A 170 -2.46 -32.01 5.51
N GLU A 171 -3.22 -31.50 6.49
CA GLU A 171 -4.02 -32.34 7.39
C GLU A 171 -5.11 -33.12 6.65
N MET A 172 -5.79 -32.51 5.69
CA MET A 172 -6.77 -33.20 4.84
C MET A 172 -6.14 -34.33 4.03
N GLN A 173 -4.92 -34.14 3.51
CA GLN A 173 -4.20 -35.17 2.77
C GLN A 173 -3.80 -36.34 3.67
N VAL A 174 -3.19 -36.05 4.83
CA VAL A 174 -2.85 -37.06 5.85
C VAL A 174 -4.10 -37.85 6.24
N PHE A 175 -5.22 -37.16 6.46
CA PHE A 175 -6.48 -37.80 6.81
C PHE A 175 -6.99 -38.75 5.71
N LYS A 176 -6.87 -38.35 4.44
CA LYS A 176 -7.24 -39.19 3.29
C LYS A 176 -6.37 -40.44 3.20
N GLU A 177 -5.05 -40.28 3.32
CA GLU A 177 -4.07 -41.36 3.23
C GLU A 177 -4.18 -42.35 4.40
N HIS A 178 -4.47 -41.87 5.61
CA HIS A 178 -4.57 -42.67 6.84
C HIS A 178 -6.01 -43.00 7.26
N SER A 179 -6.99 -42.83 6.37
CA SER A 179 -8.41 -43.10 6.64
C SER A 179 -8.68 -44.49 7.27
N ASN A 180 -7.99 -45.53 6.77
CA ASN A 180 -8.10 -46.89 7.32
C ASN A 180 -7.55 -47.02 8.75
N ASN A 181 -6.46 -46.32 9.08
CA ASN A 181 -5.88 -46.35 10.43
C ASN A 181 -6.80 -45.64 11.42
N ILE A 182 -7.44 -44.54 10.99
CA ILE A 182 -8.43 -43.80 11.78
C ILE A 182 -9.67 -44.67 12.06
N LEU A 183 -10.18 -45.38 11.04
CA LEU A 183 -11.30 -46.33 11.20
C LEU A 183 -11.00 -47.43 12.22
N LYS A 184 -9.74 -47.90 12.26
CA LYS A 184 -9.29 -48.94 13.19
C LYS A 184 -8.87 -48.40 14.56
N ASN A 185 -8.98 -47.09 14.78
CA ASN A 185 -8.50 -46.39 15.97
C ASN A 185 -7.02 -46.65 16.28
N GLU A 186 -6.21 -46.82 15.24
CA GLU A 186 -4.76 -46.99 15.36
C GLU A 186 -4.09 -45.63 15.53
N LEU A 187 -3.19 -45.52 16.51
CA LEU A 187 -2.39 -44.32 16.73
C LEU A 187 -1.34 -44.20 15.63
N PHE A 188 -1.24 -43.01 15.02
CA PHE A 188 -0.16 -42.69 14.10
C PHE A 188 0.28 -41.23 14.27
N THR A 189 1.53 -40.98 13.89
CA THR A 189 2.14 -39.65 13.88
C THR A 189 2.32 -39.17 12.46
N TYR A 190 2.22 -37.87 12.25
CA TYR A 190 2.52 -37.23 10.98
C TYR A 190 3.22 -35.90 11.22
N THR A 191 4.04 -35.47 10.26
CA THR A 191 4.74 -34.19 10.31
C THR A 191 3.98 -33.17 9.46
N ILE A 192 3.84 -31.95 9.99
CA ILE A 192 3.18 -30.85 9.30
C ILE A 192 3.98 -29.56 9.46
N SER A 193 4.10 -28.79 8.37
CA SER A 193 4.72 -27.47 8.42
C SER A 193 3.72 -26.46 8.97
N VAL A 194 4.09 -25.76 10.05
CA VAL A 194 3.23 -24.76 10.71
C VAL A 194 3.89 -23.39 10.75
N THR A 195 3.10 -22.35 10.53
CA THR A 195 3.54 -20.97 10.64
C THR A 195 3.47 -20.52 12.10
N LYS A 196 4.60 -20.13 12.68
CA LYS A 196 4.69 -19.63 14.06
C LYS A 196 5.28 -18.23 14.12
N GLN A 197 5.14 -17.59 15.28
CA GLN A 197 5.69 -16.26 15.56
C GLN A 197 6.85 -16.37 16.55
N HIS A 198 7.91 -15.59 16.32
CA HIS A 198 8.96 -15.36 17.32
C HIS A 198 9.23 -13.86 17.48
N LYS A 199 9.94 -13.50 18.55
CA LYS A 199 10.32 -12.13 18.85
C LYS A 199 11.72 -11.85 18.30
N VAL A 200 11.87 -10.73 17.60
CA VAL A 200 13.16 -10.24 17.11
C VAL A 200 13.46 -8.92 17.80
N ASP A 201 14.65 -8.83 18.40
CA ASP A 201 15.08 -7.63 19.12
C ASP A 201 15.26 -6.45 18.17
N LEU A 202 14.86 -5.26 18.64
CA LEU A 202 14.93 -4.02 17.91
C LEU A 202 16.17 -3.21 18.31
N PRO A 203 16.77 -2.46 17.37
CA PRO A 203 17.82 -1.51 17.68
C PRO A 203 17.40 -0.48 18.74
N LYS A 204 18.37 0.01 19.51
CA LYS A 204 18.13 1.09 20.48
C LYS A 204 17.63 2.34 19.75
N GLY A 205 16.63 3.00 20.34
CA GLY A 205 16.03 4.21 19.77
C GLY A 205 14.97 3.96 18.70
N THR A 206 14.64 2.70 18.42
CA THR A 206 13.50 2.34 17.57
C THR A 206 12.26 2.09 18.42
N TYR A 207 11.12 2.62 17.98
CA TYR A 207 9.84 2.46 18.66
C TYR A 207 8.91 1.57 17.84
N VAL A 208 7.99 0.92 18.52
CA VAL A 208 7.09 -0.09 17.95
C VAL A 208 5.74 0.02 18.64
N THR A 209 4.67 -0.41 17.97
CA THR A 209 3.37 -0.56 18.61
C THR A 209 2.99 -2.03 18.59
N ASN A 210 3.27 -2.73 19.69
CA ASN A 210 2.91 -4.14 19.85
C ASN A 210 1.61 -4.27 20.63
N CYS A 211 0.71 -5.13 20.17
CA CYS A 211 -0.45 -5.58 20.94
C CYS A 211 -0.05 -6.76 21.83
N LEU A 212 -0.13 -6.59 23.15
CA LEU A 212 0.21 -7.68 24.09
C LEU A 212 -0.85 -8.77 24.16
N ARG A 213 -2.11 -8.41 23.90
CA ARG A 213 -3.22 -9.37 23.89
C ARG A 213 -3.15 -10.33 22.71
N CYS A 214 -2.82 -9.80 21.53
CA CYS A 214 -2.73 -10.60 20.30
C CYS A 214 -1.31 -11.12 20.02
N ASN A 215 -0.30 -10.73 20.82
CA ASN A 215 1.12 -10.99 20.53
C ASN A 215 1.52 -10.58 19.10
N TYR A 216 1.22 -9.33 18.74
CA TYR A 216 1.28 -8.90 17.35
C TYR A 216 1.91 -7.51 17.20
N THR A 217 2.74 -7.31 16.19
CA THR A 217 3.30 -5.98 15.88
C THR A 217 2.36 -5.22 14.95
N CYS A 218 1.72 -4.18 15.48
CA CYS A 218 0.73 -3.40 14.74
C CYS A 218 1.32 -2.25 13.93
N HIS A 219 2.48 -1.72 14.32
CA HIS A 219 3.18 -0.66 13.58
C HIS A 219 4.67 -0.70 13.91
N TYR A 220 5.51 -0.84 12.89
CA TYR A 220 6.95 -0.80 13.01
C TYR A 220 7.60 -0.22 11.73
N PRO A 221 8.54 0.73 11.85
CA PRO A 221 8.86 1.51 13.04
C PRO A 221 7.73 2.51 13.36
N CYS A 222 7.44 2.73 14.64
CA CYS A 222 6.48 3.74 15.09
C CYS A 222 7.23 5.03 15.46
N GLY A 223 6.64 6.21 15.21
CA GLY A 223 7.19 7.49 15.68
C GLY A 223 6.83 7.86 17.13
N ILE A 224 5.94 7.09 17.77
CA ILE A 224 5.37 7.43 19.07
C ILE A 224 6.18 6.77 20.20
N VAL A 225 6.91 7.63 20.93
CA VAL A 225 7.81 7.25 22.03
C VAL A 225 7.08 6.84 23.30
N LYS A 226 6.02 7.56 23.66
CA LYS A 226 5.28 7.39 24.91
C LYS A 226 4.09 6.47 24.72
N ASP A 227 3.91 5.52 25.63
CA ASP A 227 2.80 4.56 25.55
C ASP A 227 1.44 5.24 25.75
N GLU A 228 1.40 6.31 26.56
CA GLU A 228 0.18 7.10 26.78
C GLU A 228 -0.30 7.84 25.52
N GLU A 229 0.56 7.95 24.49
CA GLU A 229 0.26 8.60 23.22
C GLU A 229 -0.07 7.59 22.11
N LYS A 230 -0.14 6.28 22.42
CA LYS A 230 -0.36 5.23 21.39
C LYS A 230 -1.71 5.33 20.70
N TYR A 231 -2.70 6.00 21.26
CA TYR A 231 -3.94 6.36 20.55
C TYR A 231 -3.70 7.20 19.28
N ARG A 232 -2.53 7.83 19.14
CA ARG A 232 -2.12 8.60 17.95
C ARG A 232 -1.39 7.77 16.91
N CYS A 233 -1.03 6.51 17.22
CA CYS A 233 -0.35 5.61 16.31
C CYS A 233 -1.18 5.43 15.03
N ASP A 234 -0.52 5.34 13.88
CA ASP A 234 -1.19 5.18 12.59
C ASP A 234 -1.91 3.83 12.41
N ALA A 235 -1.63 2.85 13.28
CA ALA A 235 -2.41 1.62 13.40
C ALA A 235 -3.73 1.79 14.18
N MET A 236 -3.98 2.94 14.81
CA MET A 236 -5.20 3.20 15.56
C MET A 236 -6.20 3.98 14.71
N ASN A 237 -7.48 3.66 14.89
CA ASN A 237 -8.53 4.53 14.40
C ASN A 237 -8.46 5.88 15.13
N ARG A 238 -8.75 6.98 14.43
CA ARG A 238 -8.67 8.34 14.99
C ARG A 238 -10.04 8.98 15.23
N LYS A 239 -11.12 8.22 15.07
CA LYS A 239 -12.50 8.75 15.25
C LYS A 239 -12.75 9.19 16.69
N ASP A 240 -12.24 8.42 17.65
CA ASP A 240 -12.32 8.73 19.08
C ASP A 240 -10.96 8.42 19.73
N PRO A 241 -10.13 9.43 20.03
CA PRO A 241 -8.83 9.22 20.67
C PRO A 241 -8.90 8.50 22.01
N GLN A 242 -9.97 8.67 22.79
CA GLN A 242 -10.08 8.04 24.12
C GLN A 242 -10.41 6.56 23.98
N ASN A 243 -11.21 6.21 22.98
CA ASN A 243 -11.63 4.83 22.69
C ASN A 243 -11.00 4.28 21.41
N ALA A 244 -9.81 4.77 21.05
CA ALA A 244 -9.17 4.41 19.79
C ALA A 244 -8.92 2.90 19.74
N GLN A 245 -9.39 2.26 18.66
CA GLN A 245 -9.17 0.82 18.44
C GLN A 245 -8.13 0.62 17.35
N CYS A 246 -7.31 -0.40 17.53
CA CYS A 246 -6.34 -0.81 16.53
C CYS A 246 -7.05 -1.36 15.30
N THR A 247 -6.70 -0.87 14.13
CA THR A 247 -7.16 -1.41 12.85
C THR A 247 -6.31 -2.59 12.41
N VAL A 248 -5.11 -2.77 12.96
CA VAL A 248 -4.14 -3.76 12.50
C VAL A 248 -4.17 -5.09 13.27
N CYS A 249 -4.38 -5.13 14.59
CA CYS A 249 -4.36 -6.43 15.29
C CYS A 249 -5.65 -7.24 15.01
N PRO A 250 -5.58 -8.59 15.10
CA PRO A 250 -6.72 -9.47 14.79
C PRO A 250 -7.99 -9.13 15.57
N ASP A 251 -7.86 -8.84 16.87
CA ASP A 251 -9.00 -8.61 17.77
C ASP A 251 -9.44 -7.14 17.84
N LYS A 252 -8.86 -6.25 17.01
CA LYS A 252 -9.11 -4.80 17.01
C LYS A 252 -9.03 -4.18 18.43
N CYS A 253 -8.02 -4.60 19.19
CA CYS A 253 -7.83 -4.21 20.58
C CYS A 253 -7.78 -2.70 20.78
N SER A 254 -8.21 -2.25 21.95
CA SER A 254 -8.07 -0.84 22.38
C SER A 254 -6.60 -0.41 22.38
N TRP A 255 -6.35 0.86 22.09
CA TRP A 255 -5.01 1.44 22.01
C TRP A 255 -4.19 1.22 23.28
N ASN A 256 -4.84 1.19 24.45
CA ASN A 256 -4.19 1.00 25.75
C ASN A 256 -3.64 -0.43 25.97
N SER A 257 -3.98 -1.38 25.10
CA SER A 257 -3.41 -2.74 25.09
C SER A 257 -2.10 -2.80 24.29
N HIS A 258 -1.63 -1.65 23.79
CA HIS A 258 -0.46 -1.55 22.94
C HIS A 258 0.64 -0.72 23.60
N ILE A 259 1.87 -1.22 23.51
CA ILE A 259 3.04 -0.61 24.14
C ILE A 259 4.24 -0.61 23.21
N ASN A 260 5.23 0.20 23.55
CA ASN A 260 6.58 0.07 23.05
C ASN A 260 7.29 -1.10 23.75
N ASN A 261 7.90 -1.98 22.95
CA ASN A 261 8.83 -3.00 23.44
C ASN A 261 10.15 -2.90 22.65
N CYS A 262 11.18 -3.57 23.17
CA CYS A 262 12.45 -3.72 22.47
C CYS A 262 12.45 -4.85 21.42
N TYR A 263 11.28 -5.31 20.96
CA TYR A 263 11.16 -6.41 19.99
C TYR A 263 9.97 -6.21 19.06
N CYS A 264 10.00 -6.87 17.90
CA CYS A 264 8.83 -7.07 17.03
C CYS A 264 8.53 -8.57 16.84
N TYR A 265 7.32 -8.89 16.40
CA TYR A 265 6.91 -10.26 16.07
C TYR A 265 7.12 -10.53 14.58
N THR A 266 7.85 -11.59 14.27
CA THR A 266 8.11 -12.05 12.89
C THR A 266 7.63 -13.50 12.74
N LEU A 267 7.36 -13.89 11.49
CA LEU A 267 6.88 -15.23 11.16
C LEU A 267 8.01 -16.16 10.74
N TYR A 268 7.90 -17.42 11.11
CA TYR A 268 8.78 -18.51 10.65
C TYR A 268 7.97 -19.79 10.44
N GLN A 269 8.54 -20.73 9.68
CA GLN A 269 7.98 -22.06 9.50
C GLN A 269 8.73 -23.04 10.42
N GLU A 270 8.00 -23.98 10.99
CA GLU A 270 8.54 -25.08 11.79
C GLU A 270 7.80 -26.38 11.43
N ASP A 271 8.54 -27.48 11.34
CA ASP A 271 7.94 -28.81 11.22
C ASP A 271 7.52 -29.31 12.59
N GLU A 272 6.23 -29.61 12.74
CA GLU A 272 5.63 -30.11 13.97
C GLU A 272 5.17 -31.56 13.78
N ILE A 273 5.52 -32.43 14.72
CA ILE A 273 5.02 -33.81 14.76
C ILE A 273 3.71 -33.80 15.55
N ARG A 274 2.64 -34.26 14.92
CA ARG A 274 1.30 -34.38 15.52
C ARG A 274 0.82 -35.82 15.55
N THR A 275 -0.18 -36.09 16.37
CA THR A 275 -0.88 -37.38 16.44
C THR A 275 -2.29 -37.28 15.88
N ASN A 276 -2.85 -38.40 15.43
CA ASN A 276 -4.26 -38.45 15.03
C ASN A 276 -5.24 -38.18 16.19
N GLU A 277 -4.82 -38.43 17.43
CA GLU A 277 -5.61 -38.08 18.62
C GLU A 277 -5.77 -36.56 18.76
N ASP A 278 -4.72 -35.78 18.49
CA ASP A 278 -4.80 -34.29 18.49
C ASP A 278 -5.81 -33.78 17.47
N MET A 279 -5.94 -34.47 16.32
CA MET A 279 -6.94 -34.16 15.30
C MET A 279 -8.35 -34.57 15.75
N ARG A 280 -8.51 -35.76 16.37
CA ARG A 280 -9.78 -36.23 16.94
C ARG A 280 -10.31 -35.25 17.99
N GLN A 281 -9.47 -34.83 18.94
CA GLN A 281 -9.88 -33.93 20.03
C GLN A 281 -10.36 -32.56 19.53
N ARG A 282 -9.79 -32.03 18.44
CA ARG A 282 -10.22 -30.74 17.86
C ARG A 282 -11.65 -30.76 17.31
N TYR A 283 -12.13 -31.91 16.83
CA TYR A 283 -13.40 -32.00 16.09
C TYR A 283 -14.46 -32.92 16.73
N LEU A 284 -14.12 -33.62 17.82
CA LEU A 284 -15.00 -34.60 18.47
C LEU A 284 -15.30 -34.23 19.92
N ALA A 285 -16.36 -33.46 20.14
CA ALA A 285 -17.02 -33.42 21.44
C ALA A 285 -18.02 -34.60 21.52
N ALA A 286 -17.60 -35.73 22.09
CA ALA A 286 -18.40 -36.89 22.49
C ALA A 286 -19.35 -37.50 21.41
N LYS A 287 -18.82 -38.27 20.44
CA LYS A 287 -19.62 -39.00 19.42
C LYS A 287 -19.02 -40.36 19.01
N THR A 288 -19.83 -41.20 18.34
CA THR A 288 -19.52 -42.59 17.90
C THR A 288 -18.58 -42.66 16.68
N ASP A 289 -17.98 -43.83 16.42
CA ASP A 289 -16.86 -43.99 15.48
C ASP A 289 -17.18 -43.78 13.98
N SER A 290 -18.41 -44.04 13.49
CA SER A 290 -18.75 -43.77 12.07
C SER A 290 -19.05 -42.29 11.81
N GLU A 291 -19.65 -41.58 12.77
CA GLU A 291 -19.82 -40.13 12.71
C GLU A 291 -18.47 -39.41 12.86
N THR A 292 -17.47 -40.06 13.48
CA THR A 292 -16.17 -39.48 13.80
C THR A 292 -15.40 -39.02 12.56
N ILE A 293 -15.33 -39.84 11.50
CA ILE A 293 -14.56 -39.49 10.29
C ILE A 293 -15.22 -38.37 9.49
N GLN A 294 -16.55 -38.45 9.35
CA GLN A 294 -17.31 -37.43 8.64
C GLN A 294 -17.23 -36.08 9.37
N ASN A 295 -17.33 -36.08 10.71
CA ASN A 295 -17.21 -34.86 11.51
C ASN A 295 -15.82 -34.22 11.43
N ILE A 296 -14.73 -35.00 11.45
CA ILE A 296 -13.37 -34.46 11.27
C ILE A 296 -13.20 -33.85 9.88
N CYS A 297 -13.63 -34.56 8.83
CA CYS A 297 -13.62 -34.04 7.46
C CYS A 297 -14.40 -32.73 7.34
N GLU A 298 -15.61 -32.68 7.88
CA GLU A 298 -16.47 -31.51 7.81
C GLU A 298 -15.91 -30.34 8.64
N GLY A 299 -15.31 -30.64 9.80
CA GLY A 299 -14.60 -29.67 10.63
C GLY A 299 -13.39 -29.04 9.91
N LEU A 300 -12.53 -29.86 9.31
CA LEU A 300 -11.39 -29.40 8.51
C LEU A 300 -11.85 -28.54 7.33
N LYS A 301 -12.91 -28.96 6.61
CA LYS A 301 -13.48 -28.18 5.49
C LYS A 301 -14.04 -26.85 5.96
N ASN A 302 -14.71 -26.82 7.12
CA ASN A 302 -15.26 -25.60 7.69
C ASN A 302 -14.15 -24.62 8.11
N ASP A 303 -13.09 -25.11 8.75
CA ASP A 303 -11.93 -24.30 9.12
C ASP A 303 -11.20 -23.76 7.88
N PHE A 304 -11.09 -24.58 6.83
CA PHE A 304 -10.52 -24.17 5.55
C PHE A 304 -11.36 -23.05 4.91
N ARG A 305 -12.67 -23.23 4.79
CA ARG A 305 -13.60 -22.20 4.28
C ARG A 305 -13.52 -20.91 5.08
N LYS A 306 -13.60 -20.99 6.41
CA LYS A 306 -13.50 -19.81 7.30
C LYS A 306 -12.17 -19.08 7.11
N THR A 307 -11.08 -19.81 6.94
CA THR A 307 -9.75 -19.21 6.72
C THR A 307 -9.67 -18.58 5.33
N LYS A 308 -10.23 -19.21 4.29
CA LYS A 308 -10.33 -18.65 2.93
C LYS A 308 -11.13 -17.34 2.94
N ILE A 309 -12.27 -17.30 3.64
CA ILE A 309 -13.07 -16.07 3.83
C ILE A 309 -12.26 -14.94 4.48
N LYS A 310 -11.43 -15.25 5.49
CA LYS A 310 -10.55 -14.24 6.12
C LYS A 310 -9.54 -13.66 5.14
N VAL A 311 -8.93 -14.49 4.29
CA VAL A 311 -7.98 -14.03 3.24
C VAL A 311 -8.66 -13.06 2.29
N TYR A 312 -9.84 -13.41 1.78
CA TYR A 312 -10.57 -12.51 0.88
C TYR A 312 -11.06 -11.24 1.56
N GLY A 313 -11.50 -11.32 2.83
CA GLY A 313 -11.86 -10.13 3.62
C GLY A 313 -10.67 -9.16 3.76
N MET A 314 -9.46 -9.69 3.94
CA MET A 314 -8.22 -8.90 3.97
C MET A 314 -7.91 -8.23 2.61
N ILE A 315 -8.12 -8.93 1.49
CA ILE A 315 -7.98 -8.36 0.15
C ILE A 315 -8.98 -7.22 -0.08
N ASN A 316 -10.23 -7.39 0.36
CA ASN A 316 -11.22 -6.33 0.29
C ASN A 316 -10.80 -5.09 1.09
N CYS A 317 -10.30 -5.31 2.31
CA CYS A 317 -9.81 -4.22 3.16
C CYS A 317 -8.67 -3.44 2.47
N ALA A 318 -7.76 -4.12 1.78
CA ALA A 318 -6.70 -3.48 1.00
C ALA A 318 -7.27 -2.72 -0.22
N ARG A 319 -8.30 -3.26 -0.89
CA ARG A 319 -9.00 -2.58 -1.98
C ARG A 319 -9.67 -1.28 -1.50
N GLU A 320 -10.44 -1.33 -0.42
CA GLU A 320 -11.11 -0.17 0.17
C GLU A 320 -10.12 0.94 0.55
N ALA A 321 -8.97 0.55 1.10
CA ALA A 321 -7.86 1.46 1.37
C ALA A 321 -7.34 2.16 0.10
N ILE A 322 -7.10 1.41 -0.97
CA ILE A 322 -6.63 1.97 -2.25
C ILE A 322 -7.68 2.94 -2.82
N VAL A 323 -8.95 2.54 -2.84
CA VAL A 323 -10.05 3.39 -3.32
C VAL A 323 -10.16 4.69 -2.52
N ARG A 324 -9.99 4.62 -1.19
CA ARG A 324 -10.01 5.81 -0.34
C ARG A 324 -8.90 6.80 -0.71
N LEU A 325 -7.70 6.32 -1.04
CA LEU A 325 -6.60 7.19 -1.48
C LEU A 325 -6.91 7.88 -2.80
N ASP A 326 -7.52 7.15 -3.74
CA ASP A 326 -7.84 7.67 -5.05
C ASP A 326 -8.89 8.80 -5.00
N GLN A 327 -9.79 8.79 -4.01
CA GLN A 327 -10.81 9.82 -3.85
C GLN A 327 -10.26 11.18 -3.41
N ILE A 328 -9.20 11.19 -2.59
CA ILE A 328 -8.69 12.41 -1.94
C ILE A 328 -7.41 12.95 -2.60
N ALA A 329 -6.63 12.09 -3.25
CA ALA A 329 -5.37 12.49 -3.88
C ALA A 329 -5.61 13.11 -5.28
N LEU A 330 -4.75 14.05 -5.66
CA LEU A 330 -4.79 14.68 -6.98
C LEU A 330 -4.52 13.68 -8.12
N LYS A 331 -3.69 12.67 -7.86
CA LYS A 331 -3.51 11.51 -8.72
C LYS A 331 -3.70 10.21 -7.94
N PRO A 332 -4.46 9.25 -8.50
CA PRO A 332 -4.66 7.95 -7.88
C PRO A 332 -3.34 7.19 -7.75
N ASN A 333 -3.30 6.23 -6.84
CA ASN A 333 -2.14 5.36 -6.69
C ASN A 333 -1.95 4.53 -7.98
N PRO A 334 -0.74 4.46 -8.58
CA PRO A 334 -0.52 3.60 -9.74
C PRO A 334 -0.71 2.11 -9.44
N LEU A 335 -0.66 1.70 -8.17
CA LEU A 335 -0.83 0.30 -7.77
C LEU A 335 -2.31 -0.05 -7.59
N THR A 336 -2.81 -0.92 -8.46
CA THR A 336 -4.12 -1.57 -8.28
C THR A 336 -4.05 -2.70 -7.25
N ILE A 337 -5.21 -3.19 -6.78
CA ILE A 337 -5.25 -4.39 -5.91
C ILE A 337 -4.64 -5.63 -6.59
N VAL A 338 -4.76 -5.74 -7.92
CA VAL A 338 -4.14 -6.82 -8.69
C VAL A 338 -2.61 -6.71 -8.64
N ASN A 339 -2.08 -5.50 -8.82
CA ASN A 339 -0.64 -5.25 -8.69
C ASN A 339 -0.15 -5.49 -7.27
N TYR A 340 -0.97 -5.20 -6.26
CA TYR A 340 -0.62 -5.50 -4.87
C TYR A 340 -0.51 -7.00 -4.61
N ILE A 341 -1.46 -7.81 -5.13
CA ILE A 341 -1.37 -9.27 -5.02
C ILE A 341 -0.14 -9.80 -5.77
N ASP A 342 0.21 -9.23 -6.92
CA ASP A 342 1.44 -9.57 -7.65
C ASP A 342 2.69 -9.36 -6.80
N LEU A 343 2.79 -8.24 -6.08
CA LEU A 343 3.92 -8.00 -5.17
C LEU A 343 4.00 -9.03 -4.04
N ILE A 344 2.86 -9.53 -3.54
CA ILE A 344 2.86 -10.60 -2.53
C ILE A 344 3.32 -11.92 -3.16
N ILE A 345 2.86 -12.25 -4.37
CA ILE A 345 3.30 -13.45 -5.10
C ILE A 345 4.82 -13.40 -5.33
N GLU A 346 5.34 -12.27 -5.84
CA GLU A 346 6.78 -12.07 -6.05
C GLU A 346 7.57 -12.23 -4.73
N SER A 347 7.03 -11.71 -3.61
CA SER A 347 7.65 -11.89 -2.29
C SER A 347 7.68 -13.36 -1.86
N GLU A 348 6.61 -14.13 -2.08
CA GLU A 348 6.58 -15.56 -1.78
C GLU A 348 7.53 -16.36 -2.68
N GLU A 349 7.67 -15.99 -3.95
CA GLU A 349 8.63 -16.60 -4.89
C GLU A 349 10.08 -16.33 -4.47
N GLN A 350 10.39 -15.09 -4.08
CA GLN A 350 11.74 -14.70 -3.67
C GLN A 350 12.16 -15.36 -2.35
N GLU A 351 11.25 -15.44 -1.39
CA GLU A 351 11.53 -16.09 -0.12
C GLU A 351 11.62 -17.61 -0.25
N ALA A 352 10.86 -18.21 -1.18
CA ALA A 352 10.83 -19.64 -1.51
C ALA A 352 10.73 -20.57 -0.29
N LYS A 353 10.11 -20.10 0.81
CA LYS A 353 9.94 -20.85 2.05
C LYS A 353 9.05 -22.08 1.82
N HIS A 354 9.25 -23.17 2.58
CA HIS A 354 8.42 -24.37 2.48
C HIS A 354 6.92 -24.03 2.33
N GLY A 355 6.23 -24.67 1.38
CA GLY A 355 4.82 -24.38 1.10
C GLY A 355 4.52 -23.21 0.17
N TRP A 356 5.54 -22.46 -0.28
CA TRP A 356 5.35 -21.24 -1.08
C TRP A 356 4.51 -21.47 -2.35
N LYS A 357 4.65 -22.64 -3.00
CA LYS A 357 3.90 -22.98 -4.22
C LYS A 357 2.38 -23.03 -3.97
N GLN A 358 1.95 -23.63 -2.86
CA GLN A 358 0.55 -23.69 -2.47
C GLN A 358 0.02 -22.31 -2.07
N ARG A 359 0.84 -21.48 -1.39
CA ARG A 359 0.45 -20.10 -1.09
C ARG A 359 0.28 -19.27 -2.35
N ILE A 360 1.16 -19.43 -3.35
CA ILE A 360 1.01 -18.78 -4.66
C ILE A 360 -0.24 -19.26 -5.40
N GLU A 361 -0.60 -20.54 -5.33
CA GLU A 361 -1.85 -21.07 -5.89
C GLU A 361 -3.06 -20.30 -5.33
N HIS A 362 -3.15 -20.20 -3.99
CA HIS A 362 -4.20 -19.44 -3.31
C HIS A 362 -4.17 -17.94 -3.65
N LEU A 363 -2.99 -17.33 -3.75
CA LEU A 363 -2.83 -15.93 -4.15
C LEU A 363 -3.27 -15.71 -5.60
N THR A 364 -3.01 -16.66 -6.48
CA THR A 364 -3.38 -16.60 -7.90
C THR A 364 -4.89 -16.72 -8.07
N GLU A 365 -5.55 -17.59 -7.31
CA GLU A 365 -7.02 -17.63 -7.22
C GLU A 365 -7.59 -16.31 -6.71
N ALA A 366 -7.05 -15.82 -5.60
CA ALA A 366 -7.41 -14.54 -5.03
C ALA A 366 -7.24 -13.38 -6.02
N LYS A 367 -6.17 -13.39 -6.82
CA LYS A 367 -5.91 -12.42 -7.89
C LYS A 367 -6.99 -12.49 -8.97
N LYS A 368 -7.36 -13.69 -9.43
CA LYS A 368 -8.44 -13.89 -10.41
C LYS A 368 -9.76 -13.33 -9.87
N GLY A 369 -10.10 -13.66 -8.61
CA GLY A 369 -11.28 -13.12 -7.93
C GLY A 369 -11.25 -11.59 -7.84
N ALA A 370 -10.11 -11.01 -7.42
CA ALA A 370 -9.95 -9.56 -7.32
C ALA A 370 -10.08 -8.85 -8.68
N GLY A 371 -9.58 -9.45 -9.77
CA GLY A 371 -9.73 -8.94 -11.13
C GLY A 371 -11.18 -8.94 -11.62
N LEU A 372 -11.97 -9.96 -11.25
CA LEU A 372 -13.41 -10.01 -11.55
C LEU A 372 -14.19 -8.93 -10.78
N ILE A 373 -13.78 -8.63 -9.55
CA ILE A 373 -14.45 -7.67 -8.68
C ILE A 373 -14.10 -6.21 -9.02
N GLN A 374 -13.06 -5.96 -9.82
CA GLN A 374 -12.68 -4.59 -10.24
C GLN A 374 -13.78 -3.86 -11.04
N HIS A 375 -14.82 -4.58 -11.48
CA HIS A 375 -15.96 -4.06 -12.23
C HIS A 375 -17.32 -4.17 -11.51
N ILE A 376 -17.33 -4.58 -10.24
CA ILE A 376 -18.56 -4.90 -9.49
C ILE A 376 -18.82 -3.85 -8.42
N LYS A 377 -20.09 -3.46 -8.24
CA LYS A 377 -20.51 -2.48 -7.20
C LYS A 377 -20.46 -3.13 -5.82
N ASP A 378 -20.15 -2.35 -4.78
CA ASP A 378 -19.91 -2.84 -3.41
C ASP A 378 -21.07 -3.68 -2.81
N GLU A 379 -22.30 -3.54 -3.31
CA GLU A 379 -23.49 -4.27 -2.85
C GLU A 379 -23.50 -5.77 -3.22
N GLU A 380 -22.73 -6.20 -4.23
CA GLU A 380 -22.64 -7.63 -4.66
C GLU A 380 -21.41 -8.36 -4.10
N TYR A 381 -20.55 -7.66 -3.34
CA TYR A 381 -19.26 -8.18 -2.86
C TYR A 381 -19.42 -9.33 -1.85
N GLY A 382 -20.41 -9.26 -0.96
CA GLY A 382 -20.66 -10.26 0.07
C GLY A 382 -21.07 -11.63 -0.48
N ASP A 383 -21.88 -11.63 -1.53
CA ASP A 383 -22.37 -12.86 -2.17
C ASP A 383 -21.28 -13.57 -2.97
N ILE A 384 -20.33 -12.80 -3.55
CA ILE A 384 -19.17 -13.33 -4.25
C ILE A 384 -18.17 -13.94 -3.28
N LEU A 385 -17.94 -13.35 -2.10
CA LEU A 385 -17.09 -13.95 -1.06
C LEU A 385 -17.58 -15.33 -0.62
N LEU A 386 -18.90 -15.51 -0.53
CA LEU A 386 -19.54 -16.79 -0.24
C LEU A 386 -19.30 -17.80 -1.38
N GLN A 387 -19.50 -17.38 -2.64
CA GLN A 387 -19.24 -18.23 -3.81
C GLN A 387 -17.76 -18.61 -3.96
N LEU A 388 -16.82 -17.67 -3.76
CA LEU A 388 -15.37 -17.90 -3.82
C LEU A 388 -14.87 -18.83 -2.70
N GLY A 389 -15.57 -18.86 -1.56
CA GLY A 389 -15.36 -19.82 -0.47
C GLY A 389 -15.75 -21.25 -0.84
N ASP A 390 -16.58 -21.43 -1.86
CA ASP A 390 -17.12 -22.71 -2.32
C ASP A 390 -16.50 -23.24 -3.63
N LEU A 391 -15.70 -22.44 -4.34
CA LEU A 391 -15.20 -22.74 -5.69
C LEU A 391 -14.27 -23.96 -5.84
N ASP A 392 -13.84 -24.62 -4.76
CA ASP A 392 -12.89 -25.75 -4.87
C ASP A 392 -13.54 -27.14 -4.73
N TYR A 393 -14.87 -27.24 -4.69
CA TYR A 393 -15.54 -28.52 -4.43
C TYR A 393 -16.22 -29.19 -5.63
N HIS A 394 -15.97 -28.73 -6.86
CA HIS A 394 -16.51 -29.38 -8.06
C HIS A 394 -15.48 -30.06 -8.95
N ASP A 395 -14.17 -29.91 -8.70
CA ASP A 395 -13.14 -30.60 -9.48
C ASP A 395 -12.40 -31.62 -8.61
N ASN A 396 -12.95 -32.85 -8.59
CA ASN A 396 -12.35 -34.17 -8.30
C ASN A 396 -13.31 -35.05 -7.45
N GLU A 397 -14.45 -35.42 -8.05
CA GLU A 397 -15.10 -36.71 -7.75
C GLU A 397 -14.49 -37.82 -8.62
#